data_AF-A0A2E5UJ84-F1
#
_entry.id   AF-A0A2E5UJ84-F1
#
_cell.length_a   1.000
_cell.length_b   1.000
_cell.length_c   1.000
_cell.angle_alpha   90.00
_cell.angle_beta   90.00
_cell.angle_gamma   90.00
#
_symmetry.space_group_name_H-M   'P 1'
#
loop_
_entity.id
_entity.type
_entity.pdbx_description
1 polymer ?
#
loop_
_entity_poly.entity_id
_entity_poly.type
_entity_poly.pdbx_seq_one_letter_code
_entity_poly.pdbx_strand_id
1 'polypeptide(L)'
;MQQLDIFSLFVLIGGLLLISVVAWAVPVRLWVEAISAGVRIGISYLIGMRLRKVTPAAVVRPLIWATKAGIPLNINDLEAHYLAGGDVMRVVRALISADKASIDLGFQQAAAIDLAGRDVFEAVQVSVNPKVINTPKVAAMAIDGIQLIAQARVTVRANINRLVGGAGEDTILARVGEGIVSSIGSAVTHQAVLENPDAISKSVLAKGLDSGTAFEILSIDIADVDVGKNIGADLQAHQADADKQVAQARAEERRAMAVAQEQEMKAKVEEMKADLVKAEAEVPAALAEAFRQGHMGVMDYVRYNNVQSDTEMRKSIATGDEEDTEPLA
;
A
#
# COMPACT_ATOMS: atom_id res chain seq x y z
N MET A 1 73.58 31.42 44.97
CA MET A 1 72.23 32.02 44.88
C MET A 1 71.48 31.57 43.62
N GLN A 2 72.09 31.57 42.42
CA GLN A 2 71.39 31.16 41.17
C GLN A 2 70.73 29.76 41.14
N GLN A 3 71.30 28.72 41.78
CA GLN A 3 70.66 27.39 41.76
C GLN A 3 69.43 27.26 42.69
N LEU A 4 69.37 28.04 43.77
CA LEU A 4 68.22 28.06 44.68
C LEU A 4 67.04 28.80 44.04
N ASP A 5 67.30 29.81 43.21
CA ASP A 5 66.25 30.55 42.48
C ASP A 5 65.60 29.67 41.38
N ILE A 6 66.38 28.84 40.69
CA ILE A 6 65.88 27.91 39.67
C ILE A 6 65.02 26.82 40.32
N PHE A 7 65.45 26.23 41.44
CA PHE A 7 64.66 25.24 42.17
C PHE A 7 63.35 25.83 42.70
N SER A 8 63.40 27.04 43.27
CA SER A 8 62.22 27.77 43.74
C SER A 8 61.23 28.08 42.60
N LEU A 9 61.75 28.44 41.42
CA LEU A 9 60.95 28.67 40.21
C LEU A 9 60.30 27.38 39.69
N PHE A 10 61.00 26.24 39.70
CA PHE A 10 60.41 24.94 39.34
C PHE A 10 59.35 24.48 40.33
N VAL A 11 59.54 24.70 41.64
CA VAL A 11 58.52 24.42 42.66
C VAL A 11 57.29 25.32 42.48
N LEU A 12 57.50 26.60 42.17
CA LEU A 12 56.41 27.54 41.92
C LEU A 12 55.64 27.21 40.64
N ILE A 13 56.34 26.88 39.54
CA ILE A 13 55.72 26.44 38.28
C ILE A 13 55.00 25.10 38.48
N GLY A 14 55.62 24.13 39.17
CA GLY A 14 55.00 22.84 39.48
C GLY A 14 53.75 22.98 40.36
N GLY A 15 53.80 23.86 41.37
CA GLY A 15 52.65 24.19 42.22
C GLY A 15 51.54 24.88 41.43
N LEU A 16 51.87 25.83 40.56
CA LEU A 16 50.91 26.51 39.69
C LEU A 16 50.26 25.52 38.71
N LEU A 17 51.04 24.59 38.15
CA LEU A 17 50.56 23.58 37.21
C LEU A 17 49.65 22.57 37.92
N LEU A 18 50.00 22.14 39.14
CA LEU A 18 49.15 21.29 39.97
C LEU A 18 47.83 21.99 40.33
N ILE A 19 47.88 23.26 40.76
CA ILE A 19 46.69 24.05 41.06
C ILE A 19 45.84 24.23 39.80
N SER A 20 46.44 24.47 38.63
CA SER A 20 45.74 24.59 37.35
C SER A 20 45.03 23.28 36.97
N VAL A 21 45.67 22.12 37.15
CA VAL A 21 45.07 20.80 36.90
C VAL A 21 43.91 20.54 37.87
N VAL A 22 44.07 20.85 39.15
CA VAL A 22 43.01 20.67 40.16
C VAL A 22 41.85 21.64 39.91
N ALA A 23 42.13 22.90 39.60
CA ALA A 23 41.11 23.90 39.29
C ALA A 23 40.35 23.57 37.99
N TRP A 24 41.02 22.97 37.00
CA TRP A 24 40.37 22.46 35.80
C TRP A 24 39.53 21.19 36.06
N ALA A 25 39.98 20.34 36.99
CA ALA A 25 39.30 19.12 37.38
C ALA A 25 38.07 19.35 38.27
N VAL A 26 38.08 20.36 39.14
CA VAL A 26 36.99 20.63 40.09
C VAL A 26 36.03 21.68 39.55
N PRO A 27 34.76 21.33 39.24
CA PRO A 27 33.76 22.31 38.86
C PRO A 27 33.23 23.06 40.10
N VAL A 28 34.05 23.92 40.71
CA VAL A 28 33.71 24.65 41.95
C VAL A 28 32.40 25.43 41.81
N ARG A 29 32.17 26.05 40.65
CA ARG A 29 30.92 26.77 40.35
C ARG A 29 29.68 25.87 40.44
N LEU A 30 29.74 24.66 39.88
CA LEU A 30 28.64 23.69 39.91
C LEU A 30 28.38 23.17 41.32
N TRP A 31 29.45 23.00 42.10
CA TRP A 31 29.33 22.58 43.50
C TRP A 31 28.62 23.62 44.37
N VAL A 32 28.96 24.91 44.21
CA VAL A 32 28.26 26.02 44.88
C VAL A 32 26.79 26.09 44.43
N GLU A 33 26.52 25.89 43.14
CA GLU A 33 25.16 25.83 42.58
C GLU A 33 24.34 24.70 43.23
N ALA A 34 24.92 23.51 43.38
CA ALA A 34 24.27 22.36 44.00
C ALA A 34 23.93 22.61 45.48
N ILE A 35 24.88 23.15 46.25
CA ILE A 35 24.68 23.44 47.68
C ILE A 35 23.60 24.50 47.88
N SER A 36 23.65 25.60 47.11
CA SER A 36 22.63 26.65 47.20
C SER A 36 21.24 26.15 46.78
N ALA A 37 21.18 25.12 45.92
CA ALA A 37 19.94 24.46 45.58
C ALA A 37 19.40 23.51 46.67
N GLY A 38 20.22 23.14 47.67
CA GLY A 38 19.89 22.17 48.72
C GLY A 38 20.38 20.75 48.43
N VAL A 39 21.16 20.55 47.38
CA VAL A 39 21.71 19.25 46.97
C VAL A 39 23.09 19.06 47.59
N ARG A 40 23.21 18.13 48.54
CA ARG A 40 24.46 17.88 49.28
C ARG A 40 25.36 16.91 48.49
N ILE A 41 26.31 17.45 47.72
CA ILE A 41 27.30 16.66 46.97
C ILE A 41 28.72 17.02 47.44
N GLY A 42 29.53 16.01 47.74
CA GLY A 42 30.93 16.19 48.09
C GLY A 42 31.78 16.53 46.86
N ILE A 43 32.79 17.39 47.05
CA ILE A 43 33.76 17.73 45.98
C ILE A 43 34.48 16.46 45.47
N SER A 44 34.80 15.53 46.36
CA SER A 44 35.40 14.23 46.03
C SER A 44 34.55 13.41 45.05
N TYR A 45 33.22 13.48 45.18
CA TYR A 45 32.31 12.76 44.30
C TYR A 45 32.28 13.36 42.89
N LEU A 46 32.33 14.70 42.76
CA LEU A 46 32.43 15.39 41.46
C LEU A 46 33.72 15.04 40.71
N ILE A 47 34.83 14.90 41.45
CA ILE A 47 36.10 14.42 40.90
C ILE A 47 35.94 12.97 40.44
N GLY A 48 35.33 12.13 41.27
CA GLY A 48 35.05 10.71 40.97
C GLY A 48 34.18 10.51 39.72
N MET A 49 33.20 11.39 39.46
CA MET A 49 32.41 11.38 38.22
C MET A 49 33.30 11.54 36.99
N ARG A 50 34.22 12.53 37.01
CA ARG A 50 35.13 12.76 35.87
C ARG A 50 36.07 11.58 35.62
N LEU A 51 36.56 10.94 36.68
CA LEU A 51 37.37 9.72 36.55
C LEU A 51 36.59 8.57 35.90
N ARG A 52 35.28 8.47 36.18
CA ARG A 52 34.35 7.53 35.55
C ARG A 52 33.85 7.97 34.17
N LYS A 53 34.43 9.04 33.59
CA LYS A 53 34.02 9.65 32.30
C LYS A 53 32.58 10.17 32.29
N VAL A 54 32.03 10.51 33.45
CA VAL A 54 30.73 11.17 33.59
C VAL A 54 30.95 12.68 33.64
N THR A 55 30.17 13.43 32.85
CA THR A 55 30.22 14.89 32.87
C THR A 55 29.40 15.40 34.07
N PRO A 56 29.99 16.01 35.11
CA PRO A 56 29.25 16.34 36.33
C PRO A 56 28.08 17.30 36.07
N ALA A 57 28.24 18.25 35.14
CA ALA A 57 27.19 19.21 34.80
C ALA A 57 25.93 18.56 34.22
N ALA A 58 26.07 17.44 33.50
CA ALA A 58 24.96 16.72 32.87
C ALA A 58 24.09 15.96 33.88
N VAL A 59 24.64 15.62 35.06
CA VAL A 59 23.93 14.89 36.12
C VAL A 59 23.44 15.82 37.22
N VAL A 60 24.31 16.75 37.68
CA VAL A 60 24.02 17.60 38.84
C VAL A 60 22.96 18.66 38.54
N ARG A 61 22.96 19.27 37.34
CA ARG A 61 21.94 20.27 36.99
C ARG A 61 20.52 19.67 36.94
N PRO A 62 20.28 18.53 36.26
CA PRO A 62 19.00 17.86 36.37
C PRO A 62 18.62 17.52 37.82
N LEU A 63 19.56 17.03 38.64
CA LEU A 63 19.29 16.75 40.05
C LEU A 63 18.87 18.00 40.85
N ILE A 64 19.48 19.15 40.58
CA ILE A 64 19.07 20.44 41.14
C ILE A 64 17.62 20.75 40.75
N TRP A 65 17.26 20.60 39.47
CA TRP A 65 15.90 20.85 39.00
C TRP A 65 14.87 19.91 39.66
N ALA A 66 15.17 18.62 39.75
CA ALA A 66 14.32 17.64 40.42
C ALA A 66 14.11 17.99 41.90
N THR A 67 15.19 18.33 42.61
CA THR A 67 15.13 18.72 44.04
C THR A 67 14.30 19.99 44.24
N LYS A 68 14.44 20.99 43.37
CA LYS A 68 13.63 22.21 43.41
C LYS A 68 12.16 21.97 43.04
N ALA A 69 11.89 20.97 42.20
CA ALA A 69 10.53 20.54 41.87
C ALA A 69 9.88 19.66 42.96
N GLY A 70 10.65 19.22 43.97
CA GLY A 70 10.18 18.36 45.05
C GLY A 70 10.22 16.86 44.71
N ILE A 71 10.90 16.47 43.63
CA ILE A 71 10.99 15.08 43.17
C ILE A 71 12.26 14.45 43.76
N PRO A 72 12.14 13.46 44.66
CA PRO A 72 13.29 12.82 45.29
C PRO A 72 13.98 11.89 44.28
N LEU A 73 15.17 12.26 43.83
CA LEU A 73 16.00 11.44 42.94
C LEU A 73 17.35 11.13 43.58
N ASN A 74 17.83 9.91 43.37
CA ASN A 74 19.17 9.50 43.79
C ASN A 74 20.20 9.88 42.72
N ILE A 75 21.31 10.48 43.14
CA ILE A 75 22.40 10.86 42.25
C ILE A 75 23.03 9.65 41.55
N ASN A 76 23.08 8.50 42.22
CA ASN A 76 23.65 7.27 41.66
C ASN A 76 22.80 6.74 40.50
N ASP A 77 21.48 6.88 40.57
CA ASP A 77 20.57 6.39 39.52
C ASP A 77 20.67 7.27 38.26
N LEU A 78 20.80 8.59 38.44
CA LEU A 78 21.04 9.54 37.35
C LEU A 78 22.40 9.30 36.69
N GLU A 79 23.43 9.02 37.49
CA GLU A 79 24.75 8.68 36.98
C GLU A 79 24.75 7.34 36.23
N ALA A 80 24.07 6.32 36.76
CA ALA A 80 23.92 5.02 36.11
C ALA A 80 23.21 5.16 34.75
N HIS A 81 22.15 5.97 34.68
CA HIS A 81 21.45 6.26 33.42
C HIS A 81 22.34 6.99 32.41
N TYR A 82 23.13 7.97 32.85
CA TYR A 82 24.10 8.65 32.00
C TYR A 82 25.16 7.68 31.44
N LEU A 83 25.67 6.79 32.29
CA LEU A 83 26.66 5.78 31.88
C LEU A 83 26.07 4.74 30.93
N ALA A 84 24.77 4.44 31.04
CA ALA A 84 24.04 3.61 30.08
C ALA A 84 23.82 4.29 28.72
N GLY A 85 24.21 5.57 28.58
CA GLY A 85 24.08 6.34 27.34
C GLY A 85 22.77 7.12 27.22
N GLY A 86 21.96 7.20 28.28
CA GLY A 86 20.71 7.94 28.30
C GLY A 86 20.86 9.43 28.57
N ASP A 87 19.82 10.20 28.22
CA ASP A 87 19.71 11.65 28.44
C ASP A 87 19.02 11.95 29.78
N VAL A 88 19.84 12.12 30.83
CA VAL A 88 19.39 12.49 32.18
C VAL A 88 18.56 13.78 32.18
N MET A 89 18.92 14.75 31.32
CA MET A 89 18.24 16.04 31.28
C MET A 89 16.82 15.91 30.74
N ARG A 90 16.61 15.05 29.74
CA ARG A 90 15.29 14.74 29.17
C ARG A 90 14.41 14.00 30.17
N VAL A 91 14.95 12.95 30.80
CA VAL A 91 14.23 12.15 31.81
C VAL A 91 13.75 13.01 32.97
N VAL A 92 14.63 13.83 33.56
CA VAL A 92 14.22 14.66 34.69
C VAL A 92 13.19 15.72 34.30
N ARG A 93 13.31 16.34 33.12
CA ARG A 93 12.29 17.27 32.64
C ARG A 93 10.94 16.58 32.45
N ALA A 94 10.93 15.35 31.93
CA ALA A 94 9.72 14.55 31.78
C ALA A 94 9.06 14.27 33.14
N LEU A 95 9.86 13.89 34.15
CA LEU A 95 9.37 13.65 35.52
C LEU A 95 8.76 14.91 36.15
N ILE A 96 9.40 16.07 35.98
CA ILE A 96 8.87 17.35 36.48
C ILE A 96 7.55 17.69 35.80
N SER A 97 7.46 17.54 34.47
CA SER A 97 6.21 17.76 33.74
C SER A 97 5.11 16.78 34.15
N ALA A 98 5.46 15.51 34.37
CA ALA A 98 4.50 14.47 34.78
C ALA A 98 3.94 14.76 36.17
N ASP A 99 4.79 15.12 37.13
CA ASP A 99 4.38 15.52 38.48
C ASP A 99 3.39 16.71 38.45
N LYS A 100 3.69 17.74 37.66
CA LYS A 100 2.81 18.92 37.53
C LYS A 100 1.48 18.62 36.85
N ALA A 101 1.44 17.59 36.00
CA ALA A 101 0.23 17.11 35.35
C ALA A 101 -0.47 15.97 36.10
N SER A 102 -0.01 15.60 37.31
CA SER A 102 -0.54 14.47 38.09
C SER A 102 -0.51 13.13 37.34
N ILE A 103 0.51 12.92 36.51
CA ILE A 103 0.77 11.67 35.80
C ILE A 103 1.75 10.83 36.63
N ASP A 104 1.38 9.59 36.93
CA ASP A 104 2.27 8.65 37.62
C ASP A 104 3.37 8.18 36.64
N LEU A 105 4.58 8.72 36.82
CA LEU A 105 5.77 8.35 36.04
C LEU A 105 6.95 8.18 36.99
N GLY A 106 7.39 6.93 37.18
CA GLY A 106 8.58 6.63 37.96
C GLY A 106 9.88 6.89 37.19
N PHE A 107 10.98 7.17 37.91
CA PHE A 107 12.30 7.34 37.31
C PHE A 107 12.74 6.13 36.46
N GLN A 108 12.50 4.91 36.96
CA GLN A 108 12.86 3.68 36.25
C GLN A 108 12.12 3.53 34.92
N GLN A 109 10.83 3.88 34.89
CA GLN A 109 10.02 3.83 33.68
C GLN A 109 10.47 4.90 32.68
N ALA A 110 10.71 6.12 33.16
CA ALA A 110 11.22 7.21 32.33
C ALA A 110 12.59 6.87 31.72
N ALA A 111 13.50 6.30 32.52
CA ALA A 111 14.80 5.83 32.06
C ALA A 111 14.67 4.71 31.01
N ALA A 112 13.76 3.75 31.20
CA ALA A 112 13.51 2.68 30.25
C ALA A 112 12.99 3.20 28.89
N ILE A 113 12.11 4.21 28.91
CA ILE A 113 11.62 4.86 27.68
C ILE A 113 12.75 5.55 26.92
N ASP A 114 13.60 6.29 27.64
CA ASP A 114 14.74 7.01 27.06
C ASP A 114 15.76 6.05 26.43
N LEU A 115 16.10 4.96 27.13
CA LEU A 115 16.99 3.92 26.61
C LEU A 115 16.40 3.14 25.43
N ALA A 116 15.07 3.07 25.33
CA ALA A 116 14.38 2.52 24.15
C ALA A 116 14.44 3.46 22.93
N GLY A 117 15.10 4.62 23.05
CA GLY A 117 15.25 5.60 21.98
C GLY A 117 13.97 6.41 21.72
N ARG A 118 13.09 6.53 22.72
CA ARG A 118 11.86 7.33 22.65
C ARG A 118 12.02 8.60 23.46
N ASP A 119 11.41 9.69 22.99
CA ASP A 119 11.41 10.95 23.73
C ASP A 119 10.37 10.92 24.86
N VAL A 120 10.84 10.66 26.08
CA VAL A 120 9.99 10.65 27.29
C VAL A 120 9.31 12.01 27.53
N PHE A 121 10.02 13.10 27.23
CA PHE A 121 9.52 14.44 27.52
C PHE A 121 8.39 14.80 26.57
N GLU A 122 8.58 14.52 25.27
CA GLU A 122 7.50 14.67 24.27
C GLU A 122 6.30 13.79 24.62
N ALA A 123 6.52 12.53 25.02
CA ALA A 123 5.43 11.63 25.39
C ALA A 123 4.60 12.17 26.57
N VAL A 124 5.24 12.72 27.61
CA VAL A 124 4.51 13.38 28.70
C VAL A 124 3.75 14.60 28.20
N GLN A 125 4.36 15.44 27.35
CA GLN A 125 3.68 16.61 26.79
C GLN A 125 2.43 16.23 25.98
N VAL A 126 2.52 15.20 25.12
CA VAL A 126 1.40 14.69 24.32
C VAL A 126 0.34 14.03 25.21
N SER A 127 0.74 13.51 26.38
CA SER A 127 -0.22 12.99 27.36
C SER A 127 -1.06 14.11 28.00
N VAL A 128 -0.44 15.24 28.32
CA VAL A 128 -1.09 16.42 28.92
C VAL A 128 -1.90 17.20 27.90
N ASN A 129 -1.30 17.45 26.73
CA ASN A 129 -1.91 18.18 25.64
C ASN A 129 -2.00 17.27 24.41
N PRO A 130 -3.18 16.69 24.13
CA PRO A 130 -3.37 15.80 23.00
C PRO A 130 -2.95 16.44 21.68
N LYS A 131 -2.38 15.61 20.80
CA LYS A 131 -1.92 16.02 19.46
C LYS A 131 -2.94 15.58 18.42
N VAL A 132 -3.19 16.43 17.43
CA VAL A 132 -4.04 16.12 16.28
C VAL A 132 -3.17 15.70 15.10
N ILE A 133 -3.46 14.54 14.52
CA ILE A 133 -2.73 13.96 13.39
C ILE A 133 -3.73 13.68 12.27
N ASN A 134 -3.41 14.10 11.06
CA ASN A 134 -4.24 13.82 9.89
C ASN A 134 -3.87 12.47 9.29
N THR A 135 -4.87 11.67 8.92
CA THR A 135 -4.65 10.48 8.11
C THR A 135 -4.25 10.87 6.68
N PRO A 136 -3.54 9.98 5.95
CA PRO A 136 -3.48 10.10 4.50
C PRO A 136 -4.90 10.06 3.90
N LYS A 137 -5.06 10.56 2.67
CA LYS A 137 -6.33 10.44 1.94
C LYS A 137 -6.57 8.97 1.62
N VAL A 138 -7.68 8.42 2.10
CA VAL A 138 -8.07 7.03 1.92
C VAL A 138 -9.21 6.94 0.93
N ALA A 139 -9.04 6.15 -0.13
CA ALA A 139 -10.07 5.93 -1.13
C ALA A 139 -10.77 4.58 -0.90
N ALA A 140 -12.10 4.58 -0.89
CA ALA A 140 -12.93 3.39 -0.75
C ALA A 140 -14.18 3.49 -1.63
N MET A 141 -14.77 2.37 -1.98
CA MET A 141 -15.96 2.31 -2.84
C MET A 141 -17.16 1.89 -2.00
N ALA A 142 -18.28 2.61 -2.10
CA ALA A 142 -19.55 2.16 -1.52
C ALA A 142 -20.16 1.04 -2.39
N ILE A 143 -21.17 0.35 -1.86
CA ILE A 143 -21.81 -0.79 -2.55
C ILE A 143 -22.47 -0.37 -3.87
N ASP A 144 -22.87 0.89 -4.01
CA ASP A 144 -23.41 1.47 -5.25
C ASP A 144 -22.37 1.72 -6.35
N GLY A 145 -21.09 1.39 -6.12
CA GLY A 145 -20.03 1.51 -7.12
C GLY A 145 -19.37 2.88 -7.19
N ILE A 146 -19.74 3.83 -6.32
CA ILE A 146 -19.17 5.17 -6.29
C ILE A 146 -18.01 5.23 -5.30
N GLN A 147 -16.90 5.79 -5.76
CA GLN A 147 -15.71 6.00 -4.95
C GLN A 147 -15.87 7.24 -4.06
N LEU A 148 -15.49 7.11 -2.80
CA LEU A 148 -15.35 8.20 -1.85
C LEU A 148 -13.89 8.29 -1.40
N ILE A 149 -13.38 9.52 -1.28
CA ILE A 149 -12.05 9.81 -0.75
C ILE A 149 -12.24 10.53 0.57
N ALA A 150 -11.91 9.85 1.67
CA ALA A 150 -12.08 10.38 3.01
C ALA A 150 -10.72 10.71 3.64
N GLN A 151 -10.71 11.78 4.44
CA GLN A 151 -9.60 12.13 5.31
C GLN A 151 -10.10 12.33 6.73
N ALA A 152 -9.40 11.78 7.72
CA ALA A 152 -9.75 11.91 9.13
C ALA A 152 -8.67 12.67 9.90
N ARG A 153 -9.11 13.39 10.93
CA ARG A 153 -8.33 13.98 12.01
C ARG A 153 -8.41 13.05 13.21
N VAL A 154 -7.29 12.52 13.65
CA VAL A 154 -7.19 11.65 14.83
C VAL A 154 -6.56 12.45 15.95
N THR A 155 -7.29 12.61 17.05
CA THR A 155 -6.77 13.22 18.28
C THR A 155 -6.23 12.10 19.16
N VAL A 156 -4.91 12.10 19.36
CA VAL A 156 -4.22 11.05 20.13
C VAL A 156 -3.59 11.62 21.41
N ARG A 157 -3.58 10.79 22.45
CA ARG A 157 -2.88 11.01 23.70
C ARG A 157 -1.83 9.93 23.88
N ALA A 158 -0.65 10.24 24.39
CA ALA A 158 0.36 9.22 24.68
C ALA A 158 -0.02 8.41 25.92
N ASN A 159 0.09 7.07 25.82
CA ASN A 159 -0.07 6.15 26.94
C ASN A 159 1.30 5.79 27.51
N ILE A 160 1.65 6.44 28.62
CA ILE A 160 2.97 6.33 29.27
C ILE A 160 3.30 4.89 29.69
N ASN A 161 2.29 4.08 30.03
CA ASN A 161 2.49 2.69 30.45
C ASN A 161 2.82 1.74 29.30
N ARG A 162 2.42 2.07 28.06
CA ARG A 162 2.62 1.23 26.87
C ARG A 162 3.59 1.84 25.85
N LEU A 163 4.31 2.89 26.26
CA LEU A 163 5.20 3.62 25.38
C LEU A 163 6.43 2.79 24.95
N VAL A 164 6.87 1.84 25.80
CA VAL A 164 7.92 0.87 25.47
C VAL A 164 7.30 -0.39 24.89
N GLY A 165 7.64 -0.70 23.63
CA GLY A 165 7.16 -1.89 22.93
C GLY A 165 5.76 -1.77 22.29
N GLY A 166 5.02 -0.68 22.55
CA GLY A 166 3.77 -0.39 21.86
C GLY A 166 3.97 0.05 20.41
N ALA A 167 2.95 -0.17 19.58
CA ALA A 167 2.97 0.30 18.19
C ALA A 167 2.87 1.84 18.12
N GLY A 168 3.54 2.43 17.11
CA GLY A 168 3.66 3.89 16.94
C GLY A 168 2.48 4.55 16.24
N GLU A 169 2.64 5.85 15.93
CA GLU A 169 1.64 6.67 15.25
C GLU A 169 1.23 6.05 13.88
N ASP A 170 2.20 5.58 13.10
CA ASP A 170 1.95 5.00 11.76
C ASP A 170 0.99 3.81 11.80
N THR A 171 1.11 2.95 12.81
CA THR A 171 0.23 1.78 12.96
C THR A 171 -1.20 2.20 13.31
N ILE A 172 -1.36 3.25 14.11
CA ILE A 172 -2.68 3.80 14.43
C ILE A 172 -3.32 4.39 13.18
N LEU A 173 -2.57 5.20 12.42
CA LEU A 173 -3.08 5.80 11.19
C LEU A 173 -3.48 4.74 10.16
N ALA A 174 -2.71 3.66 10.03
CA ALA A 174 -3.04 2.53 9.14
C ALA A 174 -4.33 1.82 9.58
N ARG A 175 -4.48 1.52 10.89
CA ARG A 175 -5.68 0.89 11.46
C ARG A 175 -6.93 1.76 11.33
N VAL A 176 -6.78 3.07 11.56
CA VAL A 176 -7.86 4.04 11.34
C VAL A 176 -8.23 4.08 9.85
N GLY A 177 -7.25 4.10 8.96
CA GLY A 177 -7.45 4.02 7.52
C GLY A 177 -8.22 2.77 7.10
N GLU A 178 -7.82 1.59 7.58
CA GLU A 178 -8.53 0.32 7.36
C GLU A 178 -9.98 0.39 7.88
N GLY A 179 -10.17 0.96 9.06
CA GLY A 179 -11.49 1.19 9.63
C GLY A 179 -12.37 2.05 8.73
N ILE A 180 -11.83 3.15 8.19
CA ILE A 180 -12.53 4.05 7.27
C ILE A 180 -12.90 3.31 5.97
N VAL A 181 -11.95 2.57 5.38
CA VAL A 181 -12.23 1.76 4.16
C VAL A 181 -13.35 0.78 4.42
N SER A 182 -13.29 0.04 5.53
CA SER A 182 -14.30 -0.94 5.91
C SER A 182 -15.67 -0.30 6.13
N SER A 183 -15.72 0.88 6.74
CA SER A 183 -16.99 1.59 6.99
C SER A 183 -17.62 2.11 5.69
N ILE A 184 -16.83 2.69 4.80
CA ILE A 184 -17.31 3.16 3.49
C ILE A 184 -17.75 1.97 2.62
N GLY A 185 -16.96 0.90 2.59
CA GLY A 185 -17.27 -0.32 1.83
C GLY A 185 -18.52 -1.07 2.29
N SER A 186 -18.95 -0.82 3.54
CA SER A 186 -20.18 -1.41 4.08
C SER A 186 -21.42 -0.52 3.83
N ALA A 187 -21.25 0.70 3.32
CA ALA A 187 -22.35 1.60 3.05
C ALA A 187 -23.09 1.21 1.76
N VAL A 188 -24.42 1.18 1.82
CA VAL A 188 -25.28 0.83 0.67
C VAL A 188 -25.14 1.87 -0.45
N THR A 189 -25.10 3.15 -0.10
CA THR A 189 -24.96 4.26 -1.05
C THR A 189 -23.91 5.25 -0.57
N HIS A 190 -23.25 5.93 -1.51
CA HIS A 190 -22.33 7.03 -1.21
C HIS A 190 -23.05 8.20 -0.51
N GLN A 191 -24.34 8.42 -0.82
CA GLN A 191 -25.16 9.45 -0.18
C GLN A 191 -25.31 9.22 1.32
N ALA A 192 -25.50 7.98 1.77
CA ALA A 192 -25.60 7.66 3.20
C ALA A 192 -24.33 8.06 3.98
N VAL A 193 -23.17 7.98 3.33
CA VAL A 193 -21.90 8.42 3.93
C VAL A 193 -21.80 9.94 3.97
N LEU A 194 -22.24 10.63 2.91
CA LEU A 194 -22.23 12.10 2.85
C LEU A 194 -23.24 12.76 3.80
N GLU A 195 -24.39 12.11 4.02
CA GLU A 195 -25.41 12.59 4.96
C GLU A 195 -24.94 12.50 6.41
N ASN A 196 -24.12 11.50 6.74
CA ASN A 196 -23.66 11.27 8.12
C ASN A 196 -22.21 10.73 8.17
N PRO A 197 -21.20 11.58 7.92
CA PRO A 197 -19.80 11.16 7.95
C PRO A 197 -19.34 10.73 9.36
N ASP A 198 -19.99 11.24 10.42
CA ASP A 198 -19.73 10.84 11.81
C ASP A 198 -20.06 9.37 12.10
N ALA A 199 -20.88 8.72 11.27
CA ALA A 199 -21.12 7.30 11.39
C ALA A 199 -19.83 6.48 11.18
N ILE A 200 -18.93 6.96 10.31
CA ILE A 200 -17.63 6.33 10.07
C ILE A 200 -16.81 6.38 11.35
N SER A 201 -16.63 7.57 11.94
CA SER A 201 -15.78 7.70 13.13
C SER A 201 -16.28 6.85 14.30
N LYS A 202 -17.59 6.79 14.53
CA LYS A 202 -18.19 5.93 15.57
C LYS A 202 -17.94 4.44 15.33
N SER A 203 -18.14 3.99 14.09
CA SER A 203 -17.88 2.59 13.68
C SER A 203 -16.41 2.21 13.85
N VAL A 204 -15.51 3.11 13.50
CA VAL A 204 -14.06 2.93 13.58
C VAL A 204 -13.58 2.92 15.04
N LEU A 205 -14.07 3.85 15.86
CA LEU A 205 -13.72 3.93 17.29
C LEU A 205 -14.22 2.72 18.09
N ALA A 206 -15.38 2.16 17.72
CA ALA A 206 -15.94 0.96 18.35
C ALA A 206 -15.06 -0.31 18.20
N LYS A 207 -14.15 -0.34 17.23
CA LYS A 207 -13.25 -1.50 17.00
C LYS A 207 -12.03 -1.55 17.94
N GLY A 208 -11.81 -0.53 18.79
CA GLY A 208 -10.72 -0.54 19.78
C GLY A 208 -9.32 -0.54 19.14
N LEU A 209 -9.07 0.40 18.23
CA LEU A 209 -7.86 0.45 17.40
C LEU A 209 -6.56 0.75 18.17
N ASP A 210 -6.69 1.27 19.38
CA ASP A 210 -5.65 1.64 20.33
C ASP A 210 -5.16 0.46 21.20
N SER A 211 -5.69 -0.74 20.97
CA SER A 211 -5.20 -1.95 21.64
C SER A 211 -3.76 -2.26 21.22
N GLY A 212 -2.86 -2.32 22.21
CA GLY A 212 -1.44 -2.63 22.02
C GLY A 212 -0.62 -1.47 21.42
N THR A 213 -1.15 -0.25 21.40
CA THR A 213 -0.44 0.93 20.87
C THR A 213 0.15 1.80 21.98
N ALA A 214 1.16 2.59 21.62
CA ALA A 214 1.79 3.55 22.49
C ALA A 214 0.94 4.82 22.73
N PHE A 215 -0.16 4.97 21.98
CA PHE A 215 -1.11 6.07 22.09
C PHE A 215 -2.52 5.55 22.33
N GLU A 216 -3.35 6.39 22.91
CA GLU A 216 -4.78 6.24 23.13
C GLU A 216 -5.51 7.22 22.21
N ILE A 217 -6.59 6.77 21.57
CA ILE A 217 -7.38 7.59 20.63
C ILE A 217 -8.50 8.27 21.43
N LEU A 218 -8.50 9.60 21.47
CA LEU A 218 -9.54 10.37 22.13
C LEU A 218 -10.73 10.62 21.20
N SER A 219 -10.45 11.04 19.97
CA SER A 219 -11.45 11.27 18.93
C SER A 219 -10.91 10.93 17.56
N ILE A 220 -11.83 10.54 16.67
CA ILE A 220 -11.61 10.45 15.24
C ILE A 220 -12.68 11.32 14.62
N ASP A 221 -12.28 12.36 13.90
CA ASP A 221 -13.18 13.32 13.28
C ASP A 221 -12.95 13.27 11.77
N ILE A 222 -14.00 13.15 10.96
CA ILE A 222 -13.84 13.17 9.50
C ILE A 222 -13.59 14.63 9.08
N ALA A 223 -12.42 14.89 8.50
CA ALA A 223 -12.00 16.21 8.08
C ALA A 223 -12.59 16.58 6.71
N ASP A 224 -12.66 15.61 5.80
CA ASP A 224 -13.09 15.81 4.42
C ASP A 224 -13.59 14.49 3.81
N VAL A 225 -14.61 14.57 2.94
CA VAL A 225 -15.15 13.45 2.16
C VAL A 225 -15.49 13.95 0.76
N ASP A 226 -14.65 13.57 -0.20
CA ASP A 226 -14.83 13.90 -1.62
C ASP A 226 -15.48 12.73 -2.37
N VAL A 227 -16.34 13.04 -3.34
CA VAL A 227 -16.84 12.05 -4.32
C VAL A 227 -15.83 11.92 -5.45
N GLY A 228 -15.36 10.69 -5.67
CA GLY A 228 -14.41 10.34 -6.72
C GLY A 228 -15.09 9.86 -8.00
N LYS A 229 -14.57 8.78 -8.57
CA LYS A 229 -15.10 8.20 -9.82
C LYS A 229 -16.24 7.22 -9.56
N ASN A 230 -17.12 7.07 -10.55
CA ASN A 230 -18.10 5.98 -10.56
C ASN A 230 -17.46 4.73 -11.16
N ILE A 231 -16.75 3.97 -10.31
CA ILE A 231 -16.05 2.75 -10.72
C ILE A 231 -17.05 1.68 -11.17
N GLY A 232 -18.26 1.66 -10.60
CA GLY A 232 -19.33 0.76 -11.04
C GLY A 232 -19.72 0.97 -12.50
N ALA A 233 -19.91 2.23 -12.93
CA ALA A 233 -20.21 2.56 -14.32
C ALA A 233 -19.03 2.23 -15.25
N ASP A 234 -17.80 2.55 -14.84
CA ASP A 234 -16.59 2.24 -15.61
C ASP A 234 -16.43 0.72 -15.81
N LEU A 235 -16.63 -0.08 -14.75
CA LEU A 235 -16.60 -1.54 -14.82
C LEU A 235 -17.69 -2.09 -15.73
N GLN A 236 -18.91 -1.55 -15.68
CA GLN A 236 -20.00 -1.95 -16.56
C GLN A 236 -19.71 -1.63 -18.03
N ALA A 237 -19.13 -0.46 -18.31
CA ALA A 237 -18.71 -0.10 -19.67
C ALA A 237 -17.62 -1.05 -20.18
N HIS A 238 -16.60 -1.33 -19.36
CA HIS A 238 -15.55 -2.29 -19.70
C HIS A 238 -16.08 -3.70 -19.93
N GLN A 239 -17.05 -4.15 -19.13
CA GLN A 239 -17.69 -5.45 -19.31
C GLN A 239 -18.48 -5.51 -20.62
N ALA A 240 -19.24 -4.46 -20.94
CA ALA A 240 -20.00 -4.38 -22.19
C ALA A 240 -19.10 -4.35 -23.43
N ASP A 241 -17.96 -3.66 -23.36
CA ASP A 241 -16.97 -3.65 -24.45
C ASP A 241 -16.33 -5.04 -24.63
N ALA A 242 -16.01 -5.74 -23.54
CA ALA A 242 -15.51 -7.11 -23.60
C ALA A 242 -16.55 -8.07 -24.21
N ASP A 243 -17.81 -7.97 -23.79
CA ASP A 243 -18.91 -8.79 -24.32
C ASP A 243 -19.14 -8.52 -25.82
N LYS A 244 -19.04 -7.25 -26.24
CA LYS A 244 -19.09 -6.85 -27.66
C LYS A 244 -17.97 -7.49 -28.47
N GLN A 245 -16.74 -7.49 -27.97
CA GLN A 245 -15.60 -8.12 -28.66
C GLN A 245 -15.80 -9.63 -28.80
N VAL A 246 -16.28 -10.31 -27.75
CA VAL A 246 -16.59 -11.75 -27.81
C VAL A 246 -17.70 -12.03 -28.81
N ALA A 247 -18.76 -11.20 -28.83
CA ALA A 247 -19.84 -11.34 -29.80
C ALA A 247 -19.37 -11.14 -31.24
N GLN A 248 -18.50 -10.14 -31.49
CA GLN A 248 -17.89 -9.90 -32.79
C GLN A 248 -17.01 -11.07 -33.23
N ALA A 249 -16.15 -11.58 -32.35
CA ALA A 249 -15.30 -12.73 -32.64
C ALA A 249 -16.12 -13.98 -33.01
N ARG A 250 -17.20 -14.27 -32.27
CA ARG A 250 -18.12 -15.38 -32.59
C ARG A 250 -18.86 -15.18 -33.91
N ALA A 251 -19.21 -13.94 -34.26
CA ALA A 251 -19.85 -13.65 -35.53
C ALA A 251 -18.87 -13.85 -36.71
N GLU A 252 -17.62 -13.45 -36.53
CA GLU A 252 -16.55 -13.66 -37.51
C GLU A 252 -16.22 -15.16 -37.66
N GLU A 253 -16.13 -15.91 -36.57
CA GLU A 253 -15.95 -17.36 -36.58
C GLU A 253 -17.07 -18.07 -37.36
N ARG A 254 -18.33 -17.71 -37.10
CA ARG A 254 -19.48 -18.26 -37.86
C ARG A 254 -19.41 -17.90 -39.34
N ARG A 255 -19.01 -16.67 -39.66
CA ARG A 255 -18.86 -16.23 -41.05
C ARG A 255 -17.75 -17.03 -41.75
N ALA A 256 -16.62 -17.24 -41.08
CA ALA A 256 -15.51 -18.03 -41.59
C ALA A 256 -15.94 -19.49 -41.81
N MET A 257 -16.66 -20.10 -40.87
CA MET A 257 -17.20 -21.45 -41.02
C MET A 257 -18.20 -21.57 -42.18
N ALA A 258 -19.11 -20.60 -42.34
CA ALA A 258 -20.06 -20.59 -43.44
C ALA A 258 -19.36 -20.50 -44.81
N VAL A 259 -18.34 -19.65 -44.92
CA VAL A 259 -17.52 -19.55 -46.14
C VAL A 259 -16.75 -20.86 -46.39
N ALA A 260 -16.16 -21.46 -45.35
CA ALA A 260 -15.47 -22.74 -45.48
C ALA A 260 -16.42 -23.85 -45.96
N GLN A 261 -17.64 -23.90 -45.40
CA GLN A 261 -18.67 -24.87 -45.81
C GLN A 261 -19.15 -24.62 -47.25
N GLU A 262 -19.29 -23.36 -47.67
CA GLU A 262 -19.62 -23.01 -49.07
C GLU A 262 -18.51 -23.50 -50.02
N GLN A 263 -17.24 -23.31 -49.67
CA GLN A 263 -16.11 -23.79 -50.48
C GLN A 263 -16.04 -25.32 -50.51
N GLU A 264 -16.28 -25.99 -49.39
CA GLU A 264 -16.35 -27.45 -49.32
C GLU A 264 -17.47 -28.01 -50.22
N MET A 265 -18.65 -27.37 -50.20
CA MET A 265 -19.76 -27.75 -51.07
C MET A 265 -19.45 -27.49 -52.55
N LYS A 266 -18.79 -26.38 -52.90
CA LYS A 266 -18.32 -26.13 -54.27
C LYS A 266 -17.33 -27.21 -54.72
N ALA A 267 -16.35 -27.55 -53.88
CA ALA A 267 -15.39 -28.62 -54.17
C ALA A 267 -16.09 -29.96 -54.39
N LYS A 268 -17.09 -30.29 -53.56
CA LYS A 268 -17.90 -31.51 -53.69
C LYS A 268 -18.75 -31.53 -54.96
N VAL A 269 -19.29 -30.39 -55.39
CA VAL A 269 -20.00 -30.28 -56.68
C VAL A 269 -19.03 -30.55 -57.83
N GLU A 270 -17.82 -30.00 -57.80
CA GLU A 270 -16.81 -30.26 -58.82
C GLU A 270 -16.33 -31.72 -58.82
N GLU A 271 -16.16 -32.33 -57.65
CA GLU A 271 -15.86 -33.77 -57.52
C GLU A 271 -16.97 -34.63 -58.15
N MET A 272 -18.23 -34.37 -57.81
CA MET A 272 -19.38 -35.08 -58.36
C MET A 272 -19.53 -34.86 -59.88
N LYS A 273 -19.24 -33.65 -60.37
CA LYS A 273 -19.17 -33.39 -61.82
C LYS A 273 -18.07 -34.21 -62.48
N ALA A 274 -16.89 -34.30 -61.88
CA ALA A 274 -15.81 -35.11 -62.41
C ALA A 274 -16.18 -36.60 -62.46
N ASP A 275 -16.89 -37.10 -61.45
CA ASP A 275 -17.38 -38.49 -61.44
C ASP A 275 -18.50 -38.72 -62.46
N LEU A 276 -19.41 -37.75 -62.65
CA LEU A 276 -20.39 -37.79 -63.74
C LEU A 276 -19.69 -37.89 -65.10
N VAL A 277 -18.68 -37.04 -65.33
CA VAL A 277 -17.89 -37.06 -66.57
C VAL A 277 -17.17 -38.40 -66.77
N LYS A 278 -16.62 -39.02 -65.71
CA LYS A 278 -16.03 -40.36 -65.80
C LYS A 278 -17.07 -41.39 -66.22
N ALA A 279 -18.26 -41.39 -65.62
CA ALA A 279 -19.34 -42.32 -65.96
C ALA A 279 -19.87 -42.08 -67.39
N GLU A 280 -20.01 -40.83 -67.81
CA GLU A 280 -20.39 -40.49 -69.18
C GLU A 280 -19.33 -40.95 -70.19
N ALA A 281 -18.04 -40.87 -69.85
CA ALA A 281 -16.94 -41.34 -70.70
C ALA A 281 -16.95 -42.86 -70.93
N GLU A 282 -17.57 -43.65 -70.03
CA GLU A 282 -17.77 -45.09 -70.23
C GLU A 282 -18.71 -45.38 -71.40
N VAL A 283 -19.67 -44.48 -71.70
CA VAL A 283 -20.65 -44.68 -72.77
C VAL A 283 -19.99 -44.68 -74.16
N PRO A 284 -19.19 -43.67 -74.57
CA PRO A 284 -18.40 -43.72 -75.80
C PRO A 284 -17.43 -44.89 -75.84
N ALA A 285 -16.81 -45.26 -74.71
CA ALA A 285 -15.88 -46.39 -74.66
C ALA A 285 -16.60 -47.73 -74.93
N ALA A 286 -17.78 -47.93 -74.33
CA ALA A 286 -18.64 -49.09 -74.57
C ALA A 286 -19.20 -49.11 -76.00
N LEU A 287 -19.60 -47.96 -76.55
CA LEU A 287 -19.99 -47.81 -77.97
C LEU A 287 -18.84 -48.20 -78.89
N ALA A 288 -17.62 -47.71 -78.64
CA ALA A 288 -16.43 -48.07 -79.41
C ALA A 288 -16.11 -49.57 -79.32
N GLU A 289 -16.34 -50.21 -78.17
CA GLU A 289 -16.20 -51.65 -78.01
C GLU A 289 -17.28 -52.42 -78.78
N ALA A 290 -18.54 -51.98 -78.76
CA ALA A 290 -19.63 -52.56 -79.54
C ALA A 290 -19.37 -52.50 -81.06
N PHE A 291 -18.74 -51.41 -81.54
CA PHE A 291 -18.25 -51.31 -82.90
C PHE A 291 -17.13 -52.30 -83.22
N ARG A 292 -16.14 -52.46 -82.33
CA ARG A 292 -15.02 -53.41 -82.52
C ARG A 292 -15.48 -54.87 -82.54
N GLN A 293 -16.44 -55.22 -81.68
CA GLN A 293 -17.01 -56.57 -81.58
C GLN A 293 -18.04 -56.87 -82.69
N GLY A 294 -18.40 -55.87 -83.51
CA GLY A 294 -19.32 -56.04 -84.64
C GLY A 294 -20.82 -56.06 -84.26
N HIS A 295 -21.16 -55.63 -83.04
CA HIS A 295 -22.54 -55.57 -82.56
C HIS A 295 -23.31 -54.31 -83.02
N MET A 296 -22.61 -53.32 -83.61
CA MET A 296 -23.21 -52.09 -84.13
C MET A 296 -22.62 -51.72 -85.50
N GLY A 297 -23.47 -51.43 -86.48
CA GLY A 297 -23.07 -51.03 -87.83
C GLY A 297 -22.99 -49.50 -88.03
N VAL A 298 -22.32 -49.07 -89.10
CA VAL A 298 -22.18 -47.63 -89.45
C VAL A 298 -23.54 -46.95 -89.63
N MET A 299 -24.51 -47.65 -90.24
CA MET A 299 -25.87 -47.10 -90.43
C MET A 299 -26.66 -46.96 -89.11
N ASP A 300 -26.37 -47.78 -88.10
CA ASP A 300 -27.04 -47.71 -86.79
C ASP A 300 -26.52 -46.52 -85.96
N TYR A 301 -25.23 -46.20 -86.07
CA TYR A 301 -24.65 -45.00 -85.44
C TYR A 301 -25.12 -43.69 -86.06
N VAL A 302 -25.28 -43.65 -87.39
CA VAL A 302 -25.87 -42.49 -88.07
C VAL A 302 -27.32 -42.28 -87.62
N ARG A 303 -28.08 -43.36 -87.40
CA ARG A 303 -29.43 -43.28 -86.81
C ARG A 303 -29.40 -42.80 -85.36
N TYR A 304 -28.50 -43.31 -84.53
CA TYR A 304 -28.32 -42.85 -83.15
C TYR A 304 -28.03 -41.34 -83.09
N ASN A 305 -27.08 -40.86 -83.89
CA ASN A 305 -26.76 -39.44 -83.97
C ASN A 305 -27.94 -38.59 -84.45
N ASN A 306 -28.69 -39.05 -85.46
CA ASN A 306 -29.89 -38.35 -85.90
C ASN A 306 -30.95 -38.23 -84.79
N VAL A 307 -31.15 -39.29 -83.99
CA VAL A 307 -32.08 -39.26 -82.86
C VAL A 307 -31.57 -38.34 -81.75
N GLN A 308 -30.26 -38.35 -81.46
CA GLN A 308 -29.67 -37.39 -80.51
C GLN A 308 -29.83 -35.95 -80.99
N SER A 309 -29.51 -35.63 -82.24
CA SER A 309 -29.66 -34.29 -82.80
C SER A 309 -31.11 -33.81 -82.83
N ASP A 310 -32.07 -34.69 -83.14
CA ASP A 310 -33.50 -34.35 -83.04
C ASP A 310 -33.92 -34.10 -81.58
N THR A 311 -33.38 -34.87 -80.64
CA THR A 311 -33.61 -34.67 -79.20
C THR A 311 -33.01 -33.35 -78.71
N GLU A 312 -31.79 -32.99 -79.15
CA GLU A 312 -31.13 -31.72 -78.86
C GLU A 312 -31.90 -30.54 -79.43
N MET A 313 -32.35 -30.61 -80.70
CA MET A 313 -33.22 -29.59 -81.29
C MET A 313 -34.53 -29.44 -80.53
N ARG A 314 -35.18 -30.55 -80.12
CA ARG A 314 -36.42 -30.46 -79.32
C ARG A 314 -36.18 -29.87 -77.94
N LYS A 315 -35.07 -30.21 -77.28
CA LYS A 315 -34.69 -29.62 -75.99
C LYS A 315 -34.42 -28.13 -76.11
N SER A 316 -33.65 -27.69 -77.11
CA SER A 316 -33.35 -26.26 -77.29
C SER A 316 -34.60 -25.45 -77.63
N ILE A 317 -35.55 -26.01 -78.38
CA ILE A 317 -36.87 -25.39 -78.61
C ILE A 317 -37.68 -25.31 -77.31
N ALA A 318 -37.65 -26.34 -76.47
CA ALA A 318 -38.38 -26.36 -75.20
C ALA A 318 -37.79 -25.42 -74.13
N THR A 319 -36.47 -25.22 -74.11
CA THR A 319 -35.78 -24.34 -73.14
C THR A 319 -35.78 -22.87 -73.58
N GLY A 320 -35.90 -22.59 -74.89
CA GLY A 320 -35.94 -21.22 -75.42
C GLY A 320 -37.14 -20.36 -74.97
N ASP A 321 -38.14 -20.95 -74.32
CA ASP A 321 -39.31 -20.25 -73.75
C ASP A 321 -39.17 -19.94 -72.24
N GLU A 322 -38.11 -20.39 -71.55
CA GLU A 322 -37.94 -20.21 -70.09
C GLU A 322 -36.98 -19.06 -69.68
N GLU A 323 -36.35 -18.35 -70.62
CA GLU A 323 -35.31 -17.34 -70.30
C GLU A 323 -35.81 -15.92 -69.93
N ASP A 324 -37.13 -15.67 -69.87
CA ASP A 324 -37.69 -14.35 -69.53
C ASP A 324 -38.38 -14.27 -68.14
N THR A 325 -37.73 -14.79 -67.08
CA THR A 325 -38.10 -14.42 -65.70
C THR A 325 -36.86 -14.17 -64.83
N GLU A 326 -36.38 -12.92 -64.80
CA GLU A 326 -35.49 -12.45 -63.74
C GLU A 326 -36.18 -12.58 -62.36
N PRO A 327 -35.53 -13.17 -61.35
CA PRO A 327 -35.97 -12.99 -59.98
C PRO A 327 -35.53 -11.60 -59.49
N LEU A 328 -36.52 -10.74 -59.20
CA LEU A 328 -36.34 -9.46 -58.49
C LEU A 328 -35.69 -9.71 -57.12
N ALA A 329 -34.48 -9.17 -56.93
CA ALA A 329 -33.86 -8.89 -55.63
C ALA A 329 -33.10 -7.56 -55.70
#